data_AF-A0A7Z6ZUM6-F1
#
_entry.id   AF-A0A7Z6ZUM6-F1
#
_cell.length_a   1.000
_cell.length_b   1.000
_cell.length_c   1.000
_cell.angle_alpha   90.00
_cell.angle_beta   90.00
_cell.angle_gamma   90.00
#
_symmetry.space_group_name_H-M   'P 1'
#
loop_
_entity.id
_entity.type
_entity.pdbx_description
1 polymer ?
#
loop_
_entity_poly.entity_id
_entity_poly.type
_entity_poly.pdbx_seq_one_letter_code
_entity_poly.pdbx_strand_id
1 'polypeptide(L)'
;MKSTNKNNYIVSFVLSFLALSGLSACSSLAEDTSSAAPAKQEQEQDISANSTPAGIDGIVDYLFADEPELPVREVLQQYPMSTAYVTAGENSTAVMVLGPRSRYGDIWYVGPQALVFAHGRVIASGDVTPSDLITVTNLEADPLRCMQQASPQTCPREWQRSVDVRPSKVVNSNYQRGDGIVSYEVASTFSVQGDTVTEKGTATGALGNAYPFENSFTLSDGRVSQSRQWFSPQLGYLEYDIVKAPDMAAQVRYEAPAFAFSAPMGNRLSLLLENAIVAPRLSVEHYWPLLRIHNDSLQQKFEARKQGMLVRLRLLREYYNGEGQTELAAATQELVEAFQSWPLRATYQHGVQPPQMLIDFADNPYLNPADAGASGEYTVSIPQRPDAHRMVGLSESSAAAFSVPGIYDVQPNGSIQAHTALDPMLLPLPGHATLRLQSIPDTQLPPGFRDMNYQLALFLQHWDWAADAVADGGAQ
;
A
#
# COMPACT_ATOMS: atom_id res chain seq x y z
N MET A 1 -14.18 -49.92 -22.53
CA MET A 1 -15.55 -49.48 -22.83
C MET A 1 -15.76 -48.13 -22.16
N LYS A 2 -15.71 -47.06 -22.94
CA LYS A 2 -15.73 -45.65 -22.49
C LYS A 2 -17.17 -45.17 -22.45
N SER A 3 -17.60 -44.61 -21.32
CA SER A 3 -18.86 -43.89 -21.15
C SER A 3 -18.57 -42.39 -21.20
N THR A 4 -19.11 -41.71 -22.21
CA THR A 4 -19.07 -40.26 -22.39
C THR A 4 -20.41 -39.68 -22.00
N ASN A 5 -20.45 -38.89 -20.92
CA ASN A 5 -21.59 -38.04 -20.60
C ASN A 5 -21.29 -36.61 -21.08
N LYS A 6 -22.09 -36.14 -22.05
CA LYS A 6 -22.15 -34.75 -22.51
C LYS A 6 -23.31 -34.07 -21.79
N ASN A 7 -23.03 -33.04 -20.99
CA ASN A 7 -24.04 -32.09 -20.55
C ASN A 7 -23.85 -30.77 -21.30
N ASN A 8 -24.88 -30.41 -22.07
CA ASN A 8 -25.06 -29.12 -22.72
C ASN A 8 -25.65 -28.13 -21.70
N TYR A 9 -25.02 -26.96 -21.53
CA TYR A 9 -25.70 -25.78 -20.97
C TYR A 9 -25.80 -24.73 -22.08
N ILE A 10 -27.05 -24.43 -22.44
CA ILE A 10 -27.44 -23.33 -23.32
C ILE A 10 -27.64 -22.10 -22.40
N VAL A 11 -26.86 -21.06 -22.62
CA VAL A 11 -27.09 -19.73 -22.00
C VAL A 11 -27.50 -18.78 -23.11
N SER A 12 -28.76 -18.34 -23.08
CA SER A 12 -29.30 -17.30 -23.94
C SER A 12 -28.89 -15.92 -23.44
N PHE A 13 -28.17 -15.17 -24.26
CA PHE A 13 -27.94 -13.73 -24.09
C PHE A 13 -29.01 -12.95 -24.87
N VAL A 14 -29.74 -12.06 -24.20
CA VAL A 14 -30.61 -11.06 -24.81
C VAL A 14 -29.86 -9.73 -24.81
N LEU A 15 -29.39 -9.30 -25.99
CA LEU A 15 -28.99 -7.91 -26.24
C LEU A 15 -30.21 -7.13 -26.72
N SER A 16 -30.49 -5.98 -26.10
CA SER A 16 -31.41 -4.98 -26.65
C SER A 16 -30.62 -3.73 -27.01
N PHE A 17 -30.58 -3.46 -28.32
CA PHE A 17 -30.17 -2.22 -28.95
C PHE A 17 -31.30 -1.20 -28.86
N LEU A 18 -30.98 0.06 -28.55
CA LEU A 18 -31.79 1.21 -28.96
C LEU A 18 -30.85 2.36 -29.33
N ALA A 19 -30.70 2.54 -30.64
CA ALA A 19 -30.13 3.73 -31.25
C ALA A 19 -31.27 4.71 -31.54
N LEU A 20 -31.07 6.00 -31.24
CA LEU A 20 -31.82 7.07 -31.89
C LEU A 20 -30.85 8.16 -32.34
N SER A 21 -30.89 8.41 -33.64
CA SER A 21 -30.15 9.39 -34.41
C SER A 21 -30.82 10.76 -34.35
N GLY A 22 -30.01 11.82 -34.43
CA GLY A 22 -30.43 13.20 -34.63
C GLY A 22 -29.41 13.96 -35.47
N LEU A 23 -29.74 14.17 -36.74
CA LEU A 23 -29.00 14.92 -37.75
C LEU A 23 -28.99 16.42 -37.44
N SER A 24 -27.89 17.11 -37.78
CA SER A 24 -27.92 18.43 -38.44
C SER A 24 -26.56 18.75 -39.07
N ALA A 25 -26.63 19.39 -40.22
CA ALA A 25 -25.60 19.45 -41.25
C ALA A 25 -24.90 20.81 -41.36
N CYS A 26 -23.83 20.80 -42.16
CA CYS A 26 -23.43 21.77 -43.20
C CYS A 26 -22.12 22.55 -43.01
N SER A 27 -21.37 22.50 -44.13
CA SER A 27 -20.41 23.46 -44.70
C SER A 27 -18.93 23.19 -44.39
N SER A 28 -17.96 23.26 -45.30
CA SER A 28 -17.82 23.05 -46.76
C SER A 28 -16.39 23.51 -47.12
N LEU A 29 -15.69 22.76 -47.98
CA LEU A 29 -14.66 23.19 -48.95
C LEU A 29 -13.38 23.90 -48.45
N ALA A 30 -12.22 23.27 -48.67
CA ALA A 30 -11.39 23.53 -49.86
C ALA A 30 -10.13 22.63 -49.87
N GLU A 31 -9.89 22.00 -51.03
CA GLU A 31 -8.62 21.37 -51.42
C GLU A 31 -7.51 22.41 -51.56
N ASP A 32 -6.25 22.07 -51.27
CA ASP A 32 -5.26 22.04 -52.34
C ASP A 32 -3.98 21.23 -51.98
N THR A 33 -3.40 20.75 -53.04
CA THR A 33 -2.31 19.79 -53.22
C THR A 33 -0.91 20.29 -52.82
N SER A 34 -0.01 19.39 -52.40
CA SER A 34 1.20 19.05 -53.19
C SER A 34 2.16 18.10 -52.46
N SER A 35 2.84 17.31 -53.29
CA SER A 35 3.87 16.32 -53.00
C SER A 35 5.18 16.90 -52.45
N ALA A 36 5.84 16.16 -51.56
CA ALA A 36 7.29 15.92 -51.65
C ALA A 36 7.71 14.81 -50.67
N ALA A 37 8.37 13.77 -51.20
CA ALA A 37 9.14 12.82 -50.42
C ALA A 37 10.55 13.38 -50.13
N PRO A 38 11.17 13.03 -48.99
CA PRO A 38 12.61 12.84 -48.92
C PRO A 38 12.93 11.42 -48.39
N ALA A 39 13.68 10.61 -49.13
CA ALA A 39 15.14 10.56 -49.12
C ALA A 39 15.71 10.09 -47.77
N LYS A 40 16.19 8.83 -47.78
CA LYS A 40 17.00 8.20 -46.74
C LYS A 40 18.25 9.03 -46.50
N GLN A 41 18.48 9.45 -45.25
CA GLN A 41 19.78 9.87 -44.77
C GLN A 41 20.26 8.88 -43.71
N GLU A 42 21.48 8.38 -43.93
CA GLU A 42 22.28 7.64 -42.97
C GLU A 42 22.54 8.55 -41.77
N GLN A 43 22.31 8.02 -40.56
CA GLN A 43 22.47 8.74 -39.32
C GLN A 43 23.76 8.26 -38.64
N GLU A 44 24.80 9.10 -38.70
CA GLU A 44 25.96 9.03 -37.82
C GLU A 44 25.52 9.17 -36.36
N GLN A 45 26.00 8.26 -35.51
CA GLN A 45 25.83 8.33 -34.06
C GLN A 45 26.71 9.43 -33.48
N ASP A 46 26.14 10.61 -33.30
CA ASP A 46 26.69 11.67 -32.45
C ASP A 46 26.01 11.61 -31.07
N ILE A 47 26.78 11.20 -30.06
CA ILE A 47 26.35 11.20 -28.65
C ILE A 47 26.44 12.64 -28.14
N SER A 48 25.37 13.41 -28.37
CA SER A 48 25.19 14.75 -27.79
C SER A 48 24.42 14.64 -26.48
N ALA A 49 25.10 14.99 -25.39
CA ALA A 49 24.55 15.13 -24.04
C ALA A 49 23.50 16.24 -23.98
N ASN A 50 22.22 15.86 -24.01
CA ASN A 50 21.13 16.69 -23.49
C ASN A 50 20.02 15.77 -22.97
N SER A 51 19.55 16.09 -21.77
CA SER A 51 18.53 15.38 -20.99
C SER A 51 17.17 15.32 -21.70
N THR A 52 16.99 14.34 -22.59
CA THR A 52 15.70 14.00 -23.20
C THR A 52 15.18 12.64 -22.69
N PRO A 53 13.85 12.40 -22.72
CA PRO A 53 13.20 11.16 -22.24
C PRO A 53 13.67 9.86 -22.91
N ALA A 54 14.44 9.94 -24.00
CA ALA A 54 14.88 8.80 -24.78
C ALA A 54 15.77 7.79 -24.01
N GLY A 55 16.42 8.22 -22.91
CA GLY A 55 17.17 7.31 -22.04
C GLY A 55 16.28 6.43 -21.15
N ILE A 56 15.04 6.85 -20.88
CA ILE A 56 14.06 6.08 -20.10
C ILE A 56 13.33 5.10 -21.01
N ASP A 57 13.00 5.50 -22.25
CA ASP A 57 12.30 4.65 -23.21
C ASP A 57 13.10 3.36 -23.54
N GLY A 58 14.43 3.43 -23.65
CA GLY A 58 15.28 2.24 -23.85
C GLY A 58 15.39 1.30 -22.64
N ILE A 59 15.21 1.83 -21.42
CA ILE A 59 15.15 1.01 -20.19
C ILE A 59 13.77 0.38 -20.05
N VAL A 60 12.71 1.11 -20.42
CA VAL A 60 11.34 0.61 -20.43
C VAL A 60 11.18 -0.51 -21.46
N ASP A 61 11.69 -0.36 -22.68
CA ASP A 61 11.66 -1.42 -23.70
C ASP A 61 12.43 -2.69 -23.26
N TYR A 62 13.52 -2.53 -22.50
CA TYR A 62 14.29 -3.64 -21.92
C TYR A 62 13.51 -4.45 -20.85
N LEU A 63 12.61 -3.78 -20.12
CA LEU A 63 11.83 -4.39 -19.04
C LEU A 63 10.58 -5.16 -19.53
N PHE A 64 10.21 -5.03 -20.81
CA PHE A 64 8.96 -5.56 -21.36
C PHE A 64 9.09 -6.34 -22.68
N ALA A 65 10.30 -6.58 -23.20
CA ALA A 65 10.53 -7.45 -24.37
C ALA A 65 10.80 -8.92 -23.98
N ASP A 66 10.58 -9.87 -24.90
CA ASP A 66 10.88 -11.30 -24.73
C ASP A 66 12.33 -11.51 -24.23
N GLU A 67 12.49 -12.10 -23.03
CA GLU A 67 13.73 -12.28 -22.24
C GLU A 67 15.03 -11.85 -22.95
N PRO A 68 15.31 -10.53 -23.06
CA PRO A 68 16.55 -10.08 -23.66
C PRO A 68 17.72 -10.47 -22.75
N GLU A 69 18.84 -10.89 -23.35
CA GLU A 69 20.08 -11.17 -22.64
C GLU A 69 20.44 -9.97 -21.73
N LEU A 70 20.78 -10.24 -20.47
CA LEU A 70 21.09 -9.19 -19.49
C LEU A 70 22.28 -8.35 -19.98
N PRO A 71 22.17 -7.00 -19.99
CA PRO A 71 23.30 -6.14 -20.32
C PRO A 71 24.46 -6.48 -19.41
N VAL A 72 25.65 -6.65 -20.00
CA VAL A 72 26.87 -6.90 -19.23
C VAL A 72 27.22 -5.71 -18.34
N ARG A 73 27.95 -5.97 -17.26
CA ARG A 73 28.25 -4.98 -16.22
C ARG A 73 28.89 -3.71 -16.80
N GLU A 74 29.76 -3.85 -17.79
CA GLU A 74 30.47 -2.75 -18.45
C GLU A 74 29.52 -1.81 -19.20
N VAL A 75 28.41 -2.34 -19.73
CA VAL A 75 27.36 -1.55 -20.38
C VAL A 75 26.57 -0.78 -19.33
N LEU A 76 26.19 -1.44 -18.23
CA LEU A 76 25.44 -0.79 -17.13
C LEU A 76 26.22 0.32 -16.42
N GLN A 77 27.56 0.23 -16.39
CA GLN A 77 28.43 1.27 -15.84
C GLN A 77 28.41 2.58 -16.67
N GLN A 78 28.09 2.49 -17.96
CA GLN A 78 28.05 3.63 -18.86
C GLN A 78 26.74 4.42 -18.74
N TYR A 79 25.71 3.86 -18.10
CA TYR A 79 24.45 4.57 -17.89
C TYR A 79 24.63 5.80 -17.01
N PRO A 80 23.90 6.90 -17.27
CA PRO A 80 24.02 8.12 -16.47
C PRO A 80 23.53 7.92 -15.04
N MET A 81 22.47 7.12 -14.87
CA MET A 81 21.86 6.81 -13.57
C MET A 81 22.48 5.60 -12.87
N SER A 82 22.22 5.45 -11.58
CA SER A 82 22.64 4.29 -10.81
C SER A 82 21.87 3.04 -11.23
N THR A 83 22.59 1.93 -11.33
CA THR A 83 22.11 0.66 -11.86
C THR A 83 22.56 -0.48 -10.95
N ALA A 84 21.75 -1.53 -10.85
CA ALA A 84 22.05 -2.73 -10.10
C ALA A 84 21.38 -3.95 -10.74
N TYR A 85 21.94 -5.14 -10.51
CA TYR A 85 21.22 -6.38 -10.74
C TYR A 85 20.36 -6.70 -9.53
N VAL A 86 19.21 -7.34 -9.75
CA VAL A 86 18.33 -7.81 -8.69
C VAL A 86 17.74 -9.17 -9.04
N THR A 87 17.63 -10.06 -8.06
CA THR A 87 17.03 -11.39 -8.18
C THR A 87 16.09 -11.58 -7.00
N ALA A 88 14.90 -12.12 -7.23
CA ALA A 88 13.90 -12.31 -6.18
C ALA A 88 13.34 -13.73 -6.21
N GLY A 89 13.57 -14.51 -5.16
CA GLY A 89 13.17 -15.91 -5.08
C GLY A 89 13.80 -16.74 -6.20
N GLU A 90 12.97 -17.48 -6.94
CA GLU A 90 13.38 -18.29 -8.08
C GLU A 90 13.26 -17.54 -9.43
N ASN A 91 12.95 -16.24 -9.40
CA ASN A 91 12.80 -15.44 -10.61
C ASN A 91 14.15 -15.17 -11.29
N SER A 92 14.12 -14.87 -12.59
CA SER A 92 15.30 -14.45 -13.33
C SER A 92 15.87 -13.13 -12.79
N THR A 93 17.19 -12.98 -12.91
CA THR A 93 17.86 -11.72 -12.59
C THR A 93 17.38 -10.62 -13.53
N ALA A 94 17.07 -9.45 -12.98
CA ALA A 94 16.68 -8.26 -13.70
C ALA A 94 17.65 -7.10 -13.43
N VAL A 95 17.54 -6.04 -14.22
CA VAL A 95 18.22 -4.77 -13.96
C VAL A 95 17.25 -3.83 -13.26
N MET A 96 17.70 -3.23 -12.16
CA MET A 96 17.00 -2.16 -11.48
C MET A 96 17.73 -0.83 -11.65
N VAL A 97 16.95 0.25 -11.73
CA VAL A 97 17.46 1.61 -11.91
C VAL A 97 17.00 2.52 -10.78
N LEU A 98 17.89 3.36 -10.29
CA LEU A 98 17.56 4.29 -9.21
C LEU A 98 16.71 5.44 -9.77
N GLY A 99 15.53 5.64 -9.18
CA GLY A 99 14.64 6.75 -9.44
C GLY A 99 15.14 8.09 -8.85
N PRO A 100 14.31 9.14 -8.93
CA PRO A 100 14.54 10.36 -8.18
C PRO A 100 14.69 10.05 -6.69
N ARG A 101 15.73 10.60 -6.05
CA ARG A 101 15.94 10.38 -4.63
C ARG A 101 14.79 10.95 -3.84
N SER A 102 14.25 10.12 -2.96
CA SER A 102 13.20 10.51 -2.06
C SER A 102 13.71 10.56 -0.62
N ARG A 103 12.98 11.28 0.23
CA ARG A 103 13.19 11.30 1.68
C ARG A 103 12.64 10.05 2.38
N TYR A 104 11.84 9.26 1.67
CA TYR A 104 11.32 7.97 2.12
C TYR A 104 12.19 6.80 1.63
N GLY A 105 13.47 7.05 1.30
CA GLY A 105 14.43 6.03 0.88
C GLY A 105 14.82 6.13 -0.59
N ASP A 106 15.80 5.31 -0.98
CA ASP A 106 16.22 5.16 -2.37
C ASP A 106 15.23 4.24 -3.08
N ILE A 107 14.46 4.80 -4.03
CA ILE A 107 13.45 4.06 -4.78
C ILE A 107 14.07 3.55 -6.07
N TRP A 108 14.11 2.23 -6.22
CA TRP A 108 14.63 1.53 -7.38
C TRP A 108 13.48 0.89 -8.16
N TYR A 109 13.52 1.01 -9.48
CA TYR A 109 12.49 0.49 -10.37
C TYR A 109 12.96 -0.72 -11.16
N VAL A 110 12.07 -1.71 -11.30
CA VAL A 110 12.21 -2.92 -12.11
C VAL A 110 10.92 -3.13 -12.86
N GLY A 111 10.84 -2.64 -14.10
CA GLY A 111 9.60 -2.71 -14.88
C GLY A 111 8.49 -1.92 -14.18
N PRO A 112 7.33 -2.55 -13.91
CA PRO A 112 6.25 -1.92 -13.15
C PRO A 112 6.46 -2.02 -11.64
N GLN A 113 7.52 -2.65 -11.16
CA GLN A 113 7.77 -2.88 -9.74
C GLN A 113 8.71 -1.82 -9.16
N ALA A 114 8.58 -1.58 -7.86
CA ALA A 114 9.44 -0.67 -7.13
C ALA A 114 9.93 -1.31 -5.83
N LEU A 115 11.19 -1.02 -5.48
CA LEU A 115 11.82 -1.40 -4.23
C LEU A 115 12.36 -0.14 -3.55
N VAL A 116 12.12 -0.02 -2.25
CA VAL A 116 12.59 1.12 -1.45
C VAL A 116 13.68 0.65 -0.52
N PHE A 117 14.83 1.31 -0.56
CA PHE A 117 15.98 0.96 0.26
C PHE A 117 16.32 2.05 1.27
N ALA A 118 16.71 1.64 2.47
CA ALA A 118 17.41 2.47 3.44
C ALA A 118 18.67 1.74 3.89
N HIS A 119 19.83 2.41 3.80
CA HIS A 119 21.11 1.85 4.22
C HIS A 119 21.46 0.48 3.58
N GLY A 120 20.94 0.21 2.38
CA GLY A 120 21.12 -1.07 1.68
C GLY A 120 20.10 -2.16 2.04
N ARG A 121 19.16 -1.88 2.93
CA ARG A 121 18.06 -2.78 3.30
C ARG A 121 16.80 -2.43 2.53
N VAL A 122 16.07 -3.43 2.05
CA VAL A 122 14.73 -3.26 1.49
C VAL A 122 13.78 -2.99 2.64
N ILE A 123 13.09 -1.85 2.59
CA ILE A 123 12.19 -1.38 3.64
C ILE A 123 10.73 -1.25 3.20
N ALA A 124 10.50 -1.18 1.88
CA ALA A 124 9.18 -1.27 1.27
C ALA A 124 9.30 -1.72 -0.19
N SER A 125 8.17 -2.11 -0.79
CA SER A 125 8.04 -2.40 -2.21
C SER A 125 6.67 -1.98 -2.76
N GLY A 126 6.56 -1.95 -4.09
CA GLY A 126 5.30 -1.80 -4.81
C GLY A 126 5.22 -2.79 -5.98
N ASP A 127 4.11 -3.51 -6.05
CA ASP A 127 3.75 -4.51 -7.06
C ASP A 127 4.74 -5.68 -7.23
N VAL A 128 5.44 -6.07 -6.16
CA VAL A 128 6.32 -7.24 -6.13
C VAL A 128 5.48 -8.50 -5.92
N THR A 129 5.66 -9.49 -6.80
CA THR A 129 4.93 -10.77 -6.73
C THR A 129 5.84 -11.87 -6.15
N PRO A 130 5.34 -12.71 -5.22
CA PRO A 130 3.94 -12.86 -4.78
C PRO A 130 3.56 -12.03 -3.55
N SER A 131 4.39 -11.07 -3.14
CA SER A 131 4.11 -10.26 -1.94
C SER A 131 4.83 -8.92 -1.96
N ASP A 132 4.17 -7.88 -1.47
CA ASP A 132 4.73 -6.57 -1.21
C ASP A 132 5.20 -6.43 0.23
N LEU A 133 6.39 -5.85 0.42
CA LEU A 133 6.84 -5.35 1.71
C LEU A 133 6.23 -3.97 1.95
N ILE A 134 5.40 -3.84 2.97
CA ILE A 134 4.66 -2.60 3.26
C ILE A 134 5.48 -1.65 4.12
N THR A 135 6.10 -2.18 5.18
CA THR A 135 6.95 -1.40 6.08
C THR A 135 7.89 -2.30 6.88
N VAL A 136 8.97 -1.69 7.36
CA VAL A 136 9.84 -2.24 8.39
C VAL A 136 9.94 -1.19 9.50
N THR A 137 9.65 -1.58 10.75
CA THR A 137 9.71 -0.64 11.89
C THR A 137 11.12 -0.56 12.49
N ASN A 138 11.33 0.41 13.39
CA ASN A 138 12.58 0.57 14.15
C ASN A 138 13.84 0.67 13.26
N LEU A 139 13.74 1.36 12.12
CA LEU A 139 14.85 1.52 11.17
C LEU A 139 15.97 2.36 11.77
N GLU A 140 15.67 3.27 12.69
CA GLU A 140 16.66 4.04 13.41
C GLU A 140 17.70 3.19 14.16
N ALA A 141 17.29 2.01 14.64
CA ALA A 141 18.13 1.06 15.36
C ALA A 141 18.80 0.01 14.46
N ASP A 142 18.57 0.05 13.14
CA ASP A 142 19.21 -0.89 12.19
C ASP A 142 20.75 -0.78 12.27
N PRO A 143 21.47 -1.86 12.61
CA PRO A 143 22.93 -1.86 12.67
C PRO A 143 23.60 -1.40 11.37
N LEU A 144 23.01 -1.65 10.20
CA LEU A 144 23.58 -1.17 8.92
C LEU A 144 23.69 0.35 8.88
N ARG A 145 22.75 1.09 9.48
CA ARG A 145 22.81 2.56 9.59
C ARG A 145 24.08 3.01 10.31
N CYS A 146 24.41 2.34 11.42
CA CYS A 146 25.61 2.63 12.20
C CYS A 146 26.88 2.23 11.43
N MET A 147 26.88 1.06 10.78
CA MET A 147 28.06 0.53 10.07
C MET A 147 28.47 1.40 8.88
N GLN A 148 27.54 2.16 8.30
CA GLN A 148 27.84 3.15 7.25
C GLN A 148 28.47 4.44 7.78
N GLN A 149 28.38 4.72 9.09
CA GLN A 149 28.81 5.98 9.71
C GLN A 149 30.01 5.80 10.65
N ALA A 150 30.17 4.61 11.22
CA ALA A 150 31.16 4.28 12.24
C ALA A 150 31.83 2.94 11.93
N SER A 151 32.83 2.57 12.74
CA SER A 151 33.45 1.26 12.62
C SER A 151 32.40 0.16 12.87
N PRO A 152 32.28 -0.86 12.01
CA PRO A 152 31.29 -1.92 12.19
C PRO A 152 31.40 -2.66 13.53
N GLN A 153 32.57 -2.61 14.18
CA GLN A 153 32.81 -3.27 15.46
C GLN A 153 32.11 -2.60 16.64
N THR A 154 31.83 -1.29 16.56
CA THR A 154 31.20 -0.53 17.66
C THR A 154 29.68 -0.45 17.55
N CYS A 155 29.11 -0.97 16.46
CA CYS A 155 27.69 -0.88 16.20
C CYS A 155 26.87 -1.90 17.00
N PRO A 156 25.61 -1.59 17.33
CA PRO A 156 24.69 -2.56 17.92
C PRO A 156 24.66 -3.85 17.11
N ARG A 157 24.58 -5.00 17.81
CA ARG A 157 24.59 -6.32 17.17
C ARG A 157 23.24 -6.99 17.17
N GLU A 158 22.24 -6.38 17.78
CA GLU A 158 20.89 -6.90 17.90
C GLU A 158 19.93 -5.91 17.30
N TRP A 159 18.87 -6.42 16.66
CA TRP A 159 17.82 -5.59 16.11
C TRP A 159 16.47 -6.30 16.22
N GLN A 160 15.50 -5.59 16.77
CA GLN A 160 14.11 -6.03 16.89
C GLN A 160 13.22 -5.07 16.11
N ARG A 161 12.29 -5.61 15.34
CA ARG A 161 11.41 -4.85 14.45
C ARG A 161 10.17 -5.68 14.12
N SER A 162 9.18 -5.01 13.55
CA SER A 162 8.05 -5.63 12.90
C SER A 162 8.11 -5.37 11.39
N VAL A 163 7.69 -6.37 10.63
CA VAL A 163 7.70 -6.37 9.16
C VAL A 163 6.29 -6.66 8.66
N ASP A 164 5.73 -5.73 7.90
CA ASP A 164 4.39 -5.88 7.33
C ASP A 164 4.50 -6.24 5.86
N VAL A 165 3.78 -7.29 5.46
CA VAL A 165 3.76 -7.82 4.10
C VAL A 165 2.33 -7.92 3.61
N ARG A 166 2.07 -7.56 2.36
CA ARG A 166 0.79 -7.77 1.69
C ARG A 166 0.98 -8.80 0.57
N PRO A 167 0.35 -9.98 0.61
CA PRO A 167 0.35 -10.89 -0.52
C PRO A 167 -0.15 -10.20 -1.80
N SER A 168 0.56 -10.38 -2.92
CA SER A 168 0.19 -9.74 -4.18
C SER A 168 -1.09 -10.34 -4.75
N LYS A 169 -1.71 -9.62 -5.69
CA LYS A 169 -3.07 -9.87 -6.22
C LYS A 169 -3.24 -11.20 -6.97
N VAL A 170 -2.24 -12.09 -7.00
CA VAL A 170 -2.28 -13.34 -7.77
C VAL A 170 -3.11 -14.41 -7.03
N VAL A 171 -4.36 -14.43 -7.47
CA VAL A 171 -5.46 -15.39 -7.34
C VAL A 171 -5.06 -16.84 -7.03
N ASN A 172 -5.42 -17.31 -5.84
CA ASN A 172 -5.99 -18.65 -5.71
C ASN A 172 -7.51 -18.47 -5.58
N SER A 173 -8.31 -19.17 -6.39
CA SER A 173 -9.78 -19.09 -6.42
C SER A 173 -10.45 -19.35 -5.06
N ASN A 174 -9.70 -19.92 -4.11
CA ASN A 174 -10.18 -20.22 -2.76
C ASN A 174 -9.89 -19.10 -1.74
N TYR A 175 -9.02 -18.15 -2.07
CA TYR A 175 -8.74 -16.97 -1.26
C TYR A 175 -9.22 -15.73 -2.04
N GLN A 176 -10.38 -15.22 -1.65
CA GLN A 176 -10.84 -13.90 -2.06
C GLN A 176 -9.71 -12.89 -1.84
N ARG A 177 -9.47 -11.98 -2.80
CA ARG A 177 -8.44 -10.90 -2.80
C ARG A 177 -7.63 -10.83 -1.50
N GLY A 178 -6.38 -11.31 -1.54
CA GLY A 178 -5.43 -11.28 -0.42
C GLY A 178 -4.92 -9.88 -0.08
N ASP A 179 -5.78 -8.86 0.00
CA ASP A 179 -5.43 -7.46 0.31
C ASP A 179 -5.15 -7.23 1.82
N GLY A 180 -5.03 -8.31 2.59
CA GLY A 180 -4.74 -8.26 4.03
C GLY A 180 -3.25 -8.04 4.29
N ILE A 181 -2.94 -7.20 5.28
CA ILE A 181 -1.57 -7.01 5.74
C ILE A 181 -1.25 -8.07 6.80
N VAL A 182 -0.16 -8.80 6.58
CA VAL A 182 0.40 -9.79 7.50
C VAL A 182 1.63 -9.20 8.18
N SER A 183 1.68 -9.23 9.51
CA SER A 183 2.80 -8.73 10.28
C SER A 183 3.67 -9.88 10.79
N TYR A 184 4.98 -9.65 10.82
CA TYR A 184 5.97 -10.56 11.38
C TYR A 184 6.81 -9.82 12.41
N GLU A 185 6.90 -10.35 13.62
CA GLU A 185 7.87 -9.88 14.61
C GLU A 185 9.23 -10.50 14.30
N VAL A 186 10.24 -9.66 14.13
CA VAL A 186 11.56 -10.07 13.67
C VAL A 186 12.61 -9.68 14.68
N ALA A 187 13.34 -10.68 15.17
CA ALA A 187 14.52 -10.50 16.00
C ALA A 187 15.74 -11.08 15.29
N SER A 188 16.83 -10.30 15.21
CA SER A 188 18.05 -10.73 14.56
C SER A 188 19.32 -10.24 15.25
N THR A 189 20.42 -10.94 14.93
CA THR A 189 21.77 -10.65 15.41
C THR A 189 22.75 -10.50 14.25
N PHE A 190 23.75 -9.64 14.41
CA PHE A 190 24.69 -9.26 13.35
C PHE A 190 26.13 -9.66 13.70
N SER A 191 26.80 -10.30 12.76
CA SER A 191 28.23 -10.60 12.80
C SER A 191 28.94 -9.93 11.62
N VAL A 192 30.20 -9.55 11.81
CA VAL A 192 31.00 -8.86 10.78
C VAL A 192 32.29 -9.65 10.57
N GLN A 193 32.56 -10.04 9.32
CA GLN A 193 33.77 -10.74 8.91
C GLN A 193 34.33 -10.06 7.66
N GLY A 194 35.42 -9.30 7.83
CA GLY A 194 35.94 -8.45 6.76
C GLY A 194 34.90 -7.41 6.34
N ASP A 195 34.62 -7.35 5.05
CA ASP A 195 33.64 -6.44 4.46
C ASP A 195 32.22 -7.03 4.42
N THR A 196 32.04 -8.28 4.87
CA THR A 196 30.73 -8.94 4.89
C THR A 196 30.10 -8.85 6.28
N VAL A 197 28.85 -8.40 6.30
CA VAL A 197 27.97 -8.41 7.46
C VAL A 197 26.95 -9.52 7.28
N THR A 198 26.85 -10.42 8.24
CA THR A 198 25.86 -11.48 8.26
C THR A 198 24.85 -11.23 9.37
N GLU A 199 23.57 -11.20 9.01
CA GLU A 199 22.44 -11.08 9.93
C GLU A 199 21.73 -12.43 10.02
N LYS A 200 21.56 -12.98 11.23
CA LYS A 200 20.79 -14.20 11.46
C LYS A 200 19.65 -13.91 12.41
N GLY A 201 18.46 -14.40 12.10
CA GLY A 201 17.28 -14.11 12.89
C GLY A 201 16.12 -15.06 12.65
N THR A 202 14.99 -14.71 13.24
CA THR A 202 13.73 -15.41 13.04
C THR A 202 12.62 -14.37 12.90
N ALA A 203 11.81 -14.55 11.85
CA ALA A 203 10.54 -13.84 11.70
C ALA A 203 9.42 -14.73 12.25
N THR A 204 8.65 -14.22 13.19
CA THR A 204 7.54 -14.96 13.81
C THR A 204 6.23 -14.32 13.35
N GLY A 205 5.48 -15.07 12.55
CA GLY A 205 4.12 -14.69 12.19
C GLY A 205 3.19 -14.93 13.39
N ALA A 206 2.07 -14.22 13.45
CA ALA A 206 1.32 -14.21 14.70
C ALA A 206 0.48 -15.46 15.01
N LEU A 207 0.46 -16.45 14.11
CA LEU A 207 0.05 -17.83 14.45
C LEU A 207 1.17 -18.63 15.16
N GLY A 208 2.28 -17.99 15.52
CA GLY A 208 3.45 -18.63 16.13
C GLY A 208 4.38 -19.33 15.14
N ASN A 209 4.08 -19.28 13.84
CA ASN A 209 4.96 -19.83 12.82
C ASN A 209 6.27 -19.05 12.78
N ALA A 210 7.39 -19.76 12.95
CA ALA A 210 8.72 -19.19 12.95
C ALA A 210 9.44 -19.48 11.62
N TYR A 211 10.01 -18.43 11.02
CA TYR A 211 10.73 -18.47 9.77
C TYR A 211 12.18 -18.03 10.03
N PRO A 212 13.12 -18.96 10.22
CA PRO A 212 14.52 -18.61 10.38
C PRO A 212 15.07 -18.06 9.07
N PHE A 213 15.95 -17.07 9.16
CA PHE A 213 16.60 -16.47 7.99
C PHE A 213 18.05 -16.10 8.25
N GLU A 214 18.79 -15.93 7.15
CA GLU A 214 20.17 -15.47 7.16
C GLU A 214 20.40 -14.51 5.98
N ASN A 215 20.63 -13.23 6.31
CA ASN A 215 20.96 -12.19 5.34
C ASN A 215 22.46 -11.95 5.30
N SER A 216 22.97 -11.53 4.15
CA SER A 216 24.36 -11.10 3.97
C SER A 216 24.42 -9.76 3.25
N PHE A 217 25.29 -8.87 3.71
CA PHE A 217 25.53 -7.55 3.14
C PHE A 217 27.03 -7.37 2.93
N THR A 218 27.45 -7.06 1.71
CA THR A 218 28.84 -6.70 1.42
C THR A 218 28.98 -5.19 1.44
N LEU A 219 29.90 -4.68 2.25
CA LEU A 219 30.20 -3.26 2.37
C LEU A 219 31.37 -2.88 1.46
N SER A 220 31.19 -1.87 0.61
CA SER A 220 32.26 -1.22 -0.15
C SER A 220 32.15 0.28 0.08
N ASP A 221 33.26 0.92 0.45
CA ASP A 221 33.33 2.37 0.68
C ASP A 221 32.28 2.89 1.68
N GLY A 222 32.03 2.10 2.74
CA GLY A 222 31.05 2.43 3.78
C GLY A 222 29.59 2.32 3.33
N ARG A 223 29.30 1.57 2.26
CA ARG A 223 27.96 1.36 1.71
C ARG A 223 27.72 -0.09 1.38
N VAL A 224 26.47 -0.54 1.41
CA VAL A 224 26.13 -1.88 0.92
C VAL A 224 26.21 -1.87 -0.59
N SER A 225 27.13 -2.65 -1.16
CA SER A 225 27.27 -2.85 -2.60
C SER A 225 26.53 -4.09 -3.09
N GLN A 226 26.42 -5.11 -2.23
CA GLN A 226 25.70 -6.34 -2.51
C GLN A 226 24.88 -6.74 -1.29
N SER A 227 23.70 -7.32 -1.53
CA SER A 227 22.97 -7.97 -0.45
C SER A 227 22.24 -9.21 -0.91
N ARG A 228 22.01 -10.10 0.05
CA ARG A 228 21.01 -11.16 0.01
C ARG A 228 20.21 -11.04 1.28
N GLN A 229 18.93 -10.74 1.18
CA GLN A 229 18.09 -10.49 2.34
C GLN A 229 16.74 -11.18 2.21
N TRP A 230 16.29 -11.75 3.30
CA TRP A 230 14.95 -12.33 3.42
C TRP A 230 13.91 -11.22 3.30
N PHE A 231 12.90 -11.48 2.47
CA PHE A 231 11.85 -10.53 2.15
C PHE A 231 10.53 -10.92 2.83
N SER A 232 10.07 -12.16 2.61
CA SER A 232 8.86 -12.73 3.20
C SER A 232 8.88 -14.26 3.10
N PRO A 233 8.01 -15.00 3.81
CA PRO A 233 7.88 -16.44 3.61
C PRO A 233 7.44 -16.84 2.20
N GLN A 234 6.70 -15.97 1.50
CA GLN A 234 6.14 -16.25 0.19
C GLN A 234 7.13 -15.99 -0.95
N LEU A 235 7.96 -14.95 -0.83
CA LEU A 235 8.96 -14.61 -1.85
C LEU A 235 10.33 -15.25 -1.57
N GLY A 236 10.69 -15.45 -0.31
CA GLY A 236 12.01 -15.92 0.08
C GLY A 236 13.03 -14.79 0.15
N TYR A 237 14.08 -14.87 -0.67
CA TYR A 237 15.21 -13.94 -0.64
C TYR A 237 15.18 -12.97 -1.82
N LEU A 238 15.58 -11.74 -1.54
CA LEU A 238 15.92 -10.73 -2.53
C LEU A 238 17.43 -10.51 -2.51
N GLU A 239 18.05 -10.63 -3.67
CA GLU A 239 19.48 -10.44 -3.87
C GLU A 239 19.69 -9.25 -4.80
N TYR A 240 20.67 -8.41 -4.51
CA TYR A 240 21.07 -7.35 -5.44
C TYR A 240 22.58 -7.10 -5.45
N ASP A 241 23.07 -6.61 -6.58
CA ASP A 241 24.46 -6.22 -6.81
C ASP A 241 24.51 -4.86 -7.52
N ILE A 242 24.97 -3.83 -6.81
CA ILE A 242 25.09 -2.47 -7.33
C ILE A 242 26.23 -2.42 -8.36
N VAL A 243 25.87 -2.07 -9.60
CA VAL A 243 26.82 -1.92 -10.69
C VAL A 243 27.38 -0.51 -10.73
N LYS A 244 26.50 0.49 -10.63
CA LYS A 244 26.87 1.90 -10.54
C LYS A 244 26.22 2.52 -9.32
N ALA A 245 27.03 2.88 -8.33
CA ALA A 245 26.54 3.43 -7.08
C ALA A 245 25.92 4.84 -7.25
N PRO A 246 24.97 5.23 -6.39
CA PRO A 246 24.48 6.60 -6.32
C PRO A 246 25.57 7.58 -5.88
N ASP A 247 25.65 8.75 -6.49
CA ASP A 247 26.53 9.83 -6.01
C ASP A 247 26.26 10.16 -4.54
N MET A 248 27.31 10.47 -3.77
CA MET A 248 27.21 10.77 -2.34
C MET A 248 26.53 12.12 -2.07
N ALA A 249 25.21 12.21 -2.22
CA ALA A 249 24.41 13.25 -1.59
C ALA A 249 23.74 12.63 -0.37
N ALA A 250 23.91 13.26 0.79
CA ALA A 250 23.48 12.74 2.08
C ALA A 250 21.99 12.35 2.07
N GLN A 251 21.68 11.12 2.47
CA GLN A 251 20.31 10.75 2.86
C GLN A 251 19.92 11.63 4.04
N VAL A 252 18.93 12.50 3.85
CA VAL A 252 18.57 13.50 4.86
C VAL A 252 17.70 12.84 5.93
N ARG A 253 18.10 12.97 7.20
CA ARG A 253 17.43 12.43 8.39
C ARG A 253 16.26 13.33 8.81
N TYR A 254 15.08 12.77 9.11
CA TYR A 254 14.06 13.45 9.92
C TYR A 254 13.17 12.47 10.68
N GLU A 255 12.86 12.82 11.92
CA GLU A 255 11.79 12.26 12.75
C GLU A 255 10.75 13.37 12.91
N ALA A 256 9.48 13.12 12.61
CA ALA A 256 8.42 14.07 12.92
C ALA A 256 7.12 13.33 13.30
N PRO A 257 6.44 13.73 14.39
CA PRO A 257 5.08 13.29 14.65
C PRO A 257 4.09 13.94 13.68
N ALA A 258 2.86 13.41 13.63
CA ALA A 258 1.76 13.87 12.78
C ALA A 258 1.67 15.40 12.65
N PHE A 259 1.59 15.92 11.42
CA PHE A 259 1.60 17.34 11.14
C PHE A 259 0.61 17.72 10.03
N ALA A 260 -0.10 18.84 10.22
CA ALA A 260 -0.89 19.46 9.16
C ALA A 260 0.00 20.40 8.32
N PHE A 261 -0.30 20.53 7.03
CA PHE A 261 0.34 21.49 6.13
C PHE A 261 -0.61 21.86 5.00
N SER A 262 -0.34 22.99 4.36
CA SER A 262 -1.06 23.47 3.18
C SER A 262 -0.30 23.12 1.92
N ALA A 263 -0.96 22.59 0.90
CA ALA A 263 -0.32 22.28 -0.37
C ALA A 263 -0.86 23.12 -1.53
N PRO A 264 0.00 23.48 -2.50
CA PRO A 264 -0.42 24.22 -3.68
C PRO A 264 -1.37 23.37 -4.55
N MET A 265 -2.41 24.05 -5.06
CA MET A 265 -3.50 23.49 -5.85
C MET A 265 -3.04 22.72 -7.10
N GLY A 266 -3.84 21.70 -7.48
CA GLY A 266 -3.85 21.13 -8.83
C GLY A 266 -2.80 20.06 -9.11
N ASN A 267 -2.33 19.40 -8.06
CA ASN A 267 -1.26 18.42 -8.12
C ASN A 267 -1.76 17.01 -7.84
N ARG A 268 -1.07 16.03 -8.43
CA ARG A 268 -1.20 14.62 -8.04
C ARG A 268 -0.75 14.43 -6.60
N LEU A 269 -1.28 13.40 -5.94
CA LEU A 269 -0.93 13.10 -4.55
C LEU A 269 0.59 12.92 -4.34
N SER A 270 1.33 12.34 -5.28
CA SER A 270 2.79 12.19 -5.16
C SER A 270 3.50 13.55 -5.03
N LEU A 271 3.05 14.56 -5.78
CA LEU A 271 3.60 15.91 -5.72
C LEU A 271 3.26 16.62 -4.41
N LEU A 272 2.16 16.24 -3.76
CA LEU A 272 1.83 16.67 -2.40
C LEU A 272 2.91 16.20 -1.41
N LEU A 273 3.33 14.94 -1.52
CA LEU A 273 4.32 14.34 -0.64
C LEU A 273 5.74 14.87 -0.91
N GLU A 274 6.02 15.23 -2.15
CA GLU A 274 7.30 15.84 -2.55
C GLU A 274 7.37 17.36 -2.28
N ASN A 275 6.27 17.96 -1.82
CA ASN A 275 6.23 19.39 -1.53
C ASN A 275 7.28 19.78 -0.47
N ALA A 276 7.94 20.93 -0.68
CA ALA A 276 9.04 21.39 0.17
C ALA A 276 8.68 21.59 1.66
N ILE A 277 7.40 21.75 2.01
CA ILE A 277 6.92 21.85 3.41
C ILE A 277 6.73 20.46 4.03
N VAL A 278 6.37 19.49 3.20
CA VAL A 278 5.90 18.15 3.59
C VAL A 278 7.06 17.19 3.64
N ALA A 279 7.82 17.16 2.55
CA ALA A 279 8.93 16.26 2.36
C ALA A 279 9.91 16.28 3.55
N PRO A 280 10.30 17.44 4.14
CA PRO A 280 11.20 17.44 5.30
C PRO A 280 10.65 16.79 6.56
N ARG A 281 9.34 16.54 6.64
CA ARG A 281 8.70 15.92 7.79
C ARG A 281 8.30 14.47 7.52
N LEU A 282 8.36 14.04 6.26
CA LEU A 282 8.17 12.64 5.89
C LEU A 282 9.47 11.87 6.14
N SER A 283 9.32 10.64 6.61
CA SER A 283 10.39 9.73 6.97
C SER A 283 10.02 8.31 6.56
N VAL A 284 11.03 7.48 6.32
CA VAL A 284 10.92 6.04 6.10
C VAL A 284 10.17 5.31 7.21
N GLU A 285 10.14 5.88 8.42
CA GLU A 285 9.53 5.25 9.60
C GLU A 285 8.02 5.47 9.71
N HIS A 286 7.44 6.31 8.85
CA HIS A 286 6.00 6.54 8.87
C HIS A 286 5.23 5.31 8.41
N TYR A 287 4.11 5.03 9.09
CA TYR A 287 3.20 3.97 8.70
C TYR A 287 2.26 4.45 7.59
N TRP A 288 2.76 4.45 6.36
CA TRP A 288 2.06 4.94 5.15
C TRP A 288 0.64 4.41 4.93
N PRO A 289 0.30 3.14 5.22
CA PRO A 289 -1.06 2.64 5.02
C PRO A 289 -2.13 3.45 5.77
N LEU A 290 -1.76 4.04 6.91
CA LEU A 290 -2.66 4.86 7.72
C LEU A 290 -2.63 6.35 7.38
N LEU A 291 -1.85 6.78 6.39
CA LEU A 291 -1.89 8.15 5.91
C LEU A 291 -3.32 8.49 5.46
N ARG A 292 -3.81 9.66 5.89
CA ARG A 292 -5.10 10.22 5.49
C ARG A 292 -4.89 11.60 4.90
N ILE A 293 -5.66 11.91 3.86
CA ILE A 293 -5.65 13.20 3.17
C ILE A 293 -7.07 13.68 3.14
N HIS A 294 -7.35 14.82 3.76
CA HIS A 294 -8.71 15.30 3.92
C HIS A 294 -8.79 16.81 3.75
N ASN A 295 -10.02 17.30 3.66
CA ASN A 295 -10.35 18.71 3.78
C ASN A 295 -11.77 18.84 4.35
N ASP A 296 -12.17 20.07 4.66
CA ASP A 296 -13.44 20.34 5.32
C ASP A 296 -14.64 20.03 4.42
N SER A 297 -14.52 20.26 3.11
CA SER A 297 -15.58 19.96 2.13
C SER A 297 -15.87 18.46 2.07
N LEU A 298 -14.83 17.64 1.98
CA LEU A 298 -14.93 16.19 2.00
C LEU A 298 -15.49 15.70 3.35
N GLN A 299 -15.00 16.26 4.45
CA GLN A 299 -15.48 15.91 5.79
C GLN A 299 -16.97 16.24 5.96
N GLN A 300 -17.44 17.39 5.46
CA GLN A 300 -18.85 17.77 5.53
C GLN A 300 -19.74 16.80 4.73
N LYS A 301 -19.32 16.43 3.51
CA LYS A 301 -20.03 15.42 2.69
C LYS A 301 -20.08 14.07 3.40
N PHE A 302 -18.97 13.69 4.03
CA PHE A 302 -18.86 12.44 4.77
C PHE A 302 -19.72 12.44 6.04
N GLU A 303 -19.78 13.54 6.78
CA GLU A 303 -20.64 13.68 7.96
C GLU A 303 -22.12 13.58 7.58
N ALA A 304 -22.53 14.15 6.44
CA ALA A 304 -23.89 13.97 5.93
C ALA A 304 -24.22 12.48 5.64
N ARG A 305 -23.25 11.72 5.10
CA ARG A 305 -23.39 10.26 4.93
C ARG A 305 -23.47 9.54 6.28
N LYS A 306 -22.65 9.92 7.26
CA LYS A 306 -22.68 9.39 8.63
C LYS A 306 -24.07 9.59 9.26
N GLN A 307 -24.65 10.78 9.12
CA GLN A 307 -26.02 11.05 9.60
C GLN A 307 -27.08 10.19 8.90
N GLY A 308 -26.98 9.99 7.58
CA GLY A 308 -27.86 9.08 6.85
C GLY A 308 -27.78 7.64 7.36
N MET A 309 -26.58 7.18 7.68
CA MET A 309 -26.35 5.86 8.26
C MET A 309 -26.93 5.72 9.67
N LEU A 310 -26.79 6.74 10.52
CA LEU A 310 -27.42 6.79 11.85
C LEU A 310 -28.95 6.69 11.77
N VAL A 311 -29.58 7.39 10.82
CA VAL A 311 -31.03 7.27 10.58
C VAL A 311 -31.39 5.84 10.20
N ARG A 312 -30.59 5.20 9.34
CA ARG A 312 -30.81 3.81 8.91
C ARG A 312 -30.73 2.82 10.07
N LEU A 313 -29.74 2.96 10.95
CA LEU A 313 -29.63 2.14 12.17
C LEU A 313 -30.83 2.34 13.10
N ARG A 314 -31.28 3.58 13.30
CA ARG A 314 -32.48 3.85 14.12
C ARG A 314 -33.75 3.24 13.51
N LEU A 315 -33.90 3.27 12.18
CA LEU A 315 -35.01 2.60 11.50
C LEU A 315 -34.97 1.07 11.68
N LEU A 316 -33.77 0.47 11.66
CA LEU A 316 -33.59 -0.95 11.95
C LEU A 316 -34.02 -1.29 13.39
N ARG A 317 -33.66 -0.43 14.35
CA ARG A 317 -34.09 -0.58 15.76
C ARG A 317 -35.61 -0.53 15.88
N GLU A 318 -36.26 0.46 15.26
CA GLU A 318 -37.73 0.57 15.28
C GLU A 318 -38.42 -0.62 14.60
N TYR A 319 -37.82 -1.16 13.53
CA TYR A 319 -38.31 -2.38 12.90
C TYR A 319 -38.31 -3.56 13.89
N TYR A 320 -37.20 -3.81 14.59
CA TYR A 320 -37.12 -4.88 15.59
C TYR A 320 -38.06 -4.65 16.78
N ASN A 321 -38.24 -3.39 17.22
CA ASN A 321 -39.24 -3.05 18.24
C ASN A 321 -40.67 -3.40 17.79
N GLY A 322 -41.02 -3.09 16.53
CA GLY A 322 -42.34 -3.39 15.96
C GLY A 322 -42.62 -4.90 15.85
N GLU A 323 -41.58 -5.70 15.63
CA GLU A 323 -41.65 -7.17 15.57
C GLU A 323 -41.50 -7.85 16.94
N GLY A 324 -41.33 -7.10 18.04
CA GLY A 324 -41.15 -7.65 19.38
C GLY A 324 -39.77 -8.30 19.64
N GLN A 325 -38.78 -8.07 18.78
CA GLN A 325 -37.43 -8.64 18.85
C GLN A 325 -36.53 -7.78 19.75
N THR A 326 -36.80 -7.80 21.06
CA THR A 326 -36.18 -6.90 22.05
C THR A 326 -34.64 -6.98 22.11
N GLU A 327 -34.06 -8.17 22.00
CA GLU A 327 -32.60 -8.36 21.99
C GLU A 327 -31.94 -7.72 20.76
N LEU A 328 -32.51 -7.89 19.57
CA LEU A 328 -32.02 -7.30 18.33
C LEU A 328 -32.19 -5.78 18.32
N ALA A 329 -33.27 -5.26 18.90
CA ALA A 329 -33.45 -3.83 19.09
C ALA A 329 -32.39 -3.25 20.04
N ALA A 330 -32.09 -3.93 21.15
CA ALA A 330 -31.03 -3.52 22.08
C ALA A 330 -29.64 -3.55 21.42
N ALA A 331 -29.30 -4.62 20.70
CA ALA A 331 -28.06 -4.70 19.93
C ALA A 331 -27.96 -3.59 18.87
N THR A 332 -29.07 -3.27 18.19
CA THR A 332 -29.09 -2.16 17.22
C THR A 332 -28.89 -0.81 17.91
N GLN A 333 -29.46 -0.62 19.10
CA GLN A 333 -29.26 0.60 19.88
C GLN A 333 -27.79 0.78 20.28
N GLU A 334 -27.13 -0.29 20.71
CA GLU A 334 -25.70 -0.29 21.00
C GLU A 334 -24.86 0.06 19.76
N LEU A 335 -25.20 -0.49 18.58
CA LEU A 335 -24.56 -0.10 17.32
C LEU A 335 -24.75 1.38 16.98
N VAL A 336 -25.92 1.98 17.27
CA VAL A 336 -26.15 3.43 17.09
C VAL A 336 -25.20 4.23 17.96
N GLU A 337 -25.08 3.86 19.24
CA GLU A 337 -24.22 4.55 20.21
C GLU A 337 -22.74 4.42 19.84
N ALA A 338 -22.29 3.19 19.52
CA ALA A 338 -20.94 2.92 19.05
C ALA A 338 -20.64 3.74 17.78
N PHE A 339 -21.46 3.64 16.74
CA PHE A 339 -21.26 4.34 15.46
C PHE A 339 -21.20 5.87 15.61
N GLN A 340 -22.00 6.43 16.52
CA GLN A 340 -21.97 7.86 16.80
C GLN A 340 -20.61 8.30 17.36
N SER A 341 -20.00 7.48 18.22
CA SER A 341 -18.74 7.76 18.90
C SER A 341 -17.48 7.57 18.05
N TRP A 342 -17.56 6.88 16.90
CA TRP A 342 -16.37 6.59 16.09
C TRP A 342 -15.64 7.87 15.63
N PRO A 343 -14.31 7.97 15.83
CA PRO A 343 -13.48 9.08 15.39
C PRO A 343 -13.21 8.94 13.89
N LEU A 344 -14.19 9.32 13.07
CA LEU A 344 -14.09 9.16 11.61
C LEU A 344 -13.64 10.46 10.93
N ARG A 345 -12.64 10.33 10.06
CA ARG A 345 -12.11 11.39 9.21
C ARG A 345 -12.09 10.93 7.75
N ALA A 346 -12.83 11.66 6.92
CA ALA A 346 -12.91 11.39 5.50
C ALA A 346 -11.51 11.44 4.86
N THR A 347 -11.24 10.59 3.87
CA THR A 347 -9.95 10.61 3.14
C THR A 347 -10.17 10.38 1.65
N TYR A 348 -9.30 10.94 0.83
CA TYR A 348 -9.32 10.75 -0.63
C TYR A 348 -8.80 9.37 -1.05
N GLN A 349 -7.79 8.86 -0.35
CA GLN A 349 -7.12 7.60 -0.65
C GLN A 349 -6.88 6.85 0.66
N HIS A 350 -7.00 5.53 0.61
CA HIS A 350 -6.60 4.61 1.67
C HIS A 350 -5.40 3.80 1.20
N GLY A 351 -4.55 3.32 2.12
CA GLY A 351 -3.46 2.41 1.74
C GLY A 351 -2.38 3.04 0.88
N VAL A 352 -2.15 4.34 1.09
CA VAL A 352 -1.11 5.10 0.38
C VAL A 352 0.23 4.40 0.55
N GLN A 353 0.90 4.14 -0.57
CA GLN A 353 2.24 3.56 -0.62
C GLN A 353 3.08 4.37 -1.60
N PRO A 354 4.08 5.14 -1.13
CA PRO A 354 4.90 5.97 -2.00
C PRO A 354 5.46 5.25 -3.24
N PRO A 355 6.07 4.04 -3.14
CA PRO A 355 6.56 3.36 -4.34
C PRO A 355 5.43 3.06 -5.35
N GLN A 356 4.27 2.63 -4.86
CA GLN A 356 3.11 2.29 -5.70
C GLN A 356 2.53 3.53 -6.42
N MET A 357 2.47 4.67 -5.75
CA MET A 357 1.94 5.90 -6.34
C MET A 357 2.78 6.44 -7.51
N LEU A 358 4.05 6.08 -7.56
CA LEU A 358 4.95 6.52 -8.63
C LEU A 358 4.81 5.65 -9.89
N ILE A 359 4.30 4.43 -9.73
CA ILE A 359 4.10 3.46 -10.82
C ILE A 359 2.63 3.39 -11.29
N ASP A 360 1.66 3.55 -10.38
CA ASP A 360 0.23 3.44 -10.69
C ASP A 360 -0.51 4.76 -10.44
N PHE A 361 -1.09 5.29 -11.53
CA PHE A 361 -1.90 6.50 -11.47
C PHE A 361 -3.21 6.34 -10.70
N ALA A 362 -3.72 5.12 -10.54
CA ALA A 362 -4.90 4.85 -9.71
C ALA A 362 -4.61 5.08 -8.23
N ASP A 363 -3.39 4.77 -7.79
CA ASP A 363 -2.92 5.03 -6.42
C ASP A 363 -2.41 6.46 -6.21
N ASN A 364 -2.31 7.24 -7.30
CA ASN A 364 -1.86 8.63 -7.30
C ASN A 364 -2.92 9.58 -7.86
N PRO A 365 -4.08 9.71 -7.18
CA PRO A 365 -5.21 10.48 -7.68
C PRO A 365 -4.87 11.96 -7.83
N TYR A 366 -5.54 12.61 -8.77
CA TYR A 366 -5.49 14.06 -8.93
C TYR A 366 -6.31 14.72 -7.82
N LEU A 367 -5.69 15.62 -7.06
CA LEU A 367 -6.37 16.37 -6.02
C LEU A 367 -7.05 17.59 -6.64
N ASN A 368 -8.38 17.54 -6.75
CA ASN A 368 -9.17 18.57 -7.42
C ASN A 368 -9.14 19.90 -6.63
N PRO A 369 -8.59 20.99 -7.18
CA PRO A 369 -8.54 22.30 -6.52
C PRO A 369 -9.88 22.79 -6.00
N ALA A 370 -10.98 22.46 -6.69
CA ALA A 370 -12.31 22.87 -6.29
C ALA A 370 -12.76 22.23 -4.96
N ASP A 371 -12.22 21.05 -4.63
CA ASP A 371 -12.55 20.39 -3.37
C ASP A 371 -11.78 20.99 -2.19
N ALA A 372 -10.62 21.60 -2.42
CA ALA A 372 -9.78 22.22 -1.38
C ALA A 372 -10.42 23.44 -0.70
N GLY A 373 -11.63 23.83 -1.13
CA GLY A 373 -12.42 24.88 -0.50
C GLY A 373 -11.80 26.28 -0.64
N ALA A 374 -12.27 27.21 0.19
CA ALA A 374 -11.82 28.59 0.16
C ALA A 374 -10.37 28.77 0.67
N SER A 375 -9.88 27.86 1.51
CA SER A 375 -8.48 27.84 1.95
C SER A 375 -7.55 27.36 0.83
N GLY A 376 -8.03 26.47 -0.05
CA GLY A 376 -7.20 25.85 -1.06
C GLY A 376 -6.22 24.82 -0.46
N GLU A 377 -6.52 24.31 0.73
CA GLU A 377 -5.60 23.49 1.52
C GLU A 377 -6.13 22.08 1.71
N TYR A 378 -5.22 21.11 1.71
CA TYR A 378 -5.47 19.73 2.11
C TYR A 378 -4.73 19.48 3.41
N THR A 379 -5.35 18.82 4.36
CA THR A 379 -4.66 18.35 5.57
C THR A 379 -4.25 16.89 5.36
N VAL A 380 -3.00 16.59 5.70
CA VAL A 380 -2.50 15.21 5.75
C VAL A 380 -2.27 14.84 7.21
N SER A 381 -2.66 13.64 7.59
CA SER A 381 -2.35 13.06 8.90
C SER A 381 -1.70 11.71 8.71
N ILE A 382 -0.59 11.50 9.39
CA ILE A 382 0.15 10.22 9.37
C ILE A 382 0.29 9.78 10.83
N PRO A 383 -0.56 8.84 11.27
CA PRO A 383 -0.51 8.33 12.62
C PRO A 383 0.69 7.38 12.78
N GLN A 384 1.10 7.17 14.03
CA GLN A 384 1.99 6.05 14.36
C GLN A 384 1.27 4.73 14.10
N ARG A 385 2.04 3.67 13.84
CA ARG A 385 1.49 2.32 13.74
C ARG A 385 0.86 1.93 15.08
N PRO A 386 -0.43 1.55 15.13
CA PRO A 386 -1.04 0.99 16.32
C PRO A 386 -0.39 -0.33 16.75
N ASP A 387 -0.21 -0.51 18.06
CA ASP A 387 0.35 -1.74 18.65
C ASP A 387 -0.68 -2.87 18.75
N ALA A 388 -1.97 -2.55 18.60
CA ALA A 388 -3.07 -3.50 18.74
C ALA A 388 -4.19 -3.21 17.76
N HIS A 389 -4.98 -4.25 17.52
CA HIS A 389 -6.24 -4.13 16.80
C HIS A 389 -7.29 -3.45 17.68
N ARG A 390 -8.32 -2.92 17.02
CA ARG A 390 -9.44 -2.23 17.66
C ARG A 390 -10.73 -2.99 17.42
N MET A 391 -11.40 -3.39 18.50
CA MET A 391 -12.74 -3.96 18.46
C MET A 391 -13.77 -2.82 18.50
N VAL A 392 -14.71 -2.80 17.56
CA VAL A 392 -15.75 -1.77 17.45
C VAL A 392 -17.12 -2.37 17.12
N GLY A 393 -18.19 -1.64 17.41
CA GLY A 393 -19.57 -2.09 17.18
C GLY A 393 -20.21 -2.62 18.45
N LEU A 394 -20.74 -3.84 18.41
CA LEU A 394 -21.28 -4.53 19.58
C LEU A 394 -20.17 -4.86 20.58
N SER A 395 -20.48 -4.76 21.87
CA SER A 395 -19.66 -5.31 22.95
C SER A 395 -19.60 -6.83 22.87
N GLU A 396 -18.56 -7.42 23.47
CA GLU A 396 -18.40 -8.88 23.53
C GLU A 396 -19.63 -9.58 24.13
N SER A 397 -20.24 -8.99 25.17
CA SER A 397 -21.44 -9.54 25.80
C SER A 397 -22.64 -9.56 24.86
N SER A 398 -22.86 -8.49 24.09
CA SER A 398 -23.96 -8.42 23.13
C SER A 398 -23.70 -9.27 21.89
N ALA A 399 -22.44 -9.31 21.43
CA ALA A 399 -22.02 -10.16 20.33
C ALA A 399 -22.18 -11.66 20.66
N ALA A 400 -21.92 -12.05 21.92
CA ALA A 400 -22.08 -13.42 22.39
C ALA A 400 -23.53 -13.92 22.42
N ALA A 401 -24.53 -13.03 22.36
CA ALA A 401 -25.94 -13.42 22.21
C ALA A 401 -26.22 -14.04 20.83
N PHE A 402 -25.33 -13.84 19.84
CA PHE A 402 -25.44 -14.40 18.51
C PHE A 402 -24.55 -15.62 18.34
N SER A 403 -25.07 -16.66 17.68
CA SER A 403 -24.28 -17.87 17.37
C SER A 403 -23.11 -17.60 16.42
N VAL A 404 -23.27 -16.65 15.51
CA VAL A 404 -22.24 -16.20 14.55
C VAL A 404 -22.44 -14.70 14.33
N PRO A 405 -21.75 -13.82 15.06
CA PRO A 405 -21.87 -12.38 14.85
C PRO A 405 -21.39 -12.01 13.43
N GLY A 406 -21.92 -10.92 12.89
CA GLY A 406 -21.41 -10.34 11.65
C GLY A 406 -20.04 -9.72 11.94
N ILE A 407 -18.97 -10.29 11.39
CA ILE A 407 -17.59 -9.85 11.63
C ILE A 407 -17.00 -9.30 10.34
N TYR A 408 -16.50 -8.07 10.42
CA TYR A 408 -15.80 -7.41 9.32
C TYR A 408 -14.48 -6.84 9.82
N ASP A 409 -13.38 -7.23 9.19
CA ASP A 409 -12.07 -6.66 9.44
C ASP A 409 -11.76 -5.59 8.39
N VAL A 410 -11.35 -4.42 8.87
CA VAL A 410 -10.94 -3.30 8.05
C VAL A 410 -9.47 -3.02 8.31
N GLN A 411 -8.67 -3.27 7.28
CA GLN A 411 -7.21 -3.15 7.33
C GLN A 411 -6.78 -1.68 7.16
N PRO A 412 -5.53 -1.34 7.52
CA PRO A 412 -4.98 0.01 7.35
C PRO A 412 -5.15 0.59 5.95
N ASN A 413 -5.00 -0.27 4.95
CA ASN A 413 -5.12 0.07 3.54
C ASN A 413 -6.57 0.25 3.06
N GLY A 414 -7.55 0.11 3.96
CA GLY A 414 -8.97 0.18 3.66
C GLY A 414 -9.54 -1.13 3.10
N SER A 415 -8.78 -2.21 2.97
CA SER A 415 -9.37 -3.49 2.54
C SER A 415 -10.36 -3.99 3.61
N ILE A 416 -11.48 -4.52 3.15
CA ILE A 416 -12.55 -5.05 4.02
C ILE A 416 -12.65 -6.55 3.78
N GLN A 417 -12.59 -7.31 4.85
CA GLN A 417 -12.76 -8.76 4.85
C GLN A 417 -13.96 -9.12 5.72
N ALA A 418 -14.92 -9.85 5.16
CA ALA A 418 -16.05 -10.38 5.90
C ALA A 418 -15.72 -11.80 6.40
N HIS A 419 -16.05 -12.09 7.64
CA HIS A 419 -15.80 -13.38 8.26
C HIS A 419 -17.13 -14.05 8.62
N THR A 420 -17.27 -15.32 8.26
CA THR A 420 -18.47 -16.13 8.51
C THR A 420 -18.42 -16.89 9.82
N ALA A 421 -17.31 -16.77 10.58
CA ALA A 421 -17.16 -17.36 11.91
C ALA A 421 -16.13 -16.56 12.72
N LEU A 422 -16.26 -16.64 14.05
CA LEU A 422 -15.16 -16.36 14.98
C LEU A 422 -14.12 -17.47 14.83
N ASP A 423 -13.43 -17.51 13.69
CA ASP A 423 -12.25 -18.34 13.55
C ASP A 423 -11.15 -17.69 14.39
N PRO A 424 -10.64 -18.35 15.45
CA PRO A 424 -9.54 -17.81 16.25
C PRO A 424 -8.30 -17.55 15.38
N MET A 425 -8.14 -18.27 14.26
CA MET A 425 -7.08 -18.04 13.29
C MET A 425 -7.28 -16.77 12.46
N LEU A 426 -8.49 -16.20 12.45
CA LEU A 426 -8.81 -14.95 11.80
C LEU A 426 -8.85 -13.78 12.78
N LEU A 427 -8.64 -13.96 14.09
CA LEU A 427 -8.52 -12.83 15.02
C LEU A 427 -7.41 -11.89 14.55
N PRO A 428 -7.66 -10.57 14.44
CA PRO A 428 -6.62 -9.62 14.09
C PRO A 428 -5.53 -9.76 15.15
N LEU A 429 -4.36 -10.09 14.65
CA LEU A 429 -3.27 -10.52 15.50
C LEU A 429 -2.72 -9.31 16.26
N PRO A 430 -2.18 -9.47 17.48
CA PRO A 430 -1.48 -8.40 18.18
C PRO A 430 -0.42 -7.75 17.26
N GLY A 431 -0.32 -6.42 17.26
CA GLY A 431 0.55 -5.67 16.34
C GLY A 431 -0.04 -5.32 14.98
N HIS A 432 -1.26 -5.78 14.66
CA HIS A 432 -1.95 -5.39 13.42
C HIS A 432 -2.86 -4.19 13.66
N ALA A 433 -2.71 -3.18 12.81
CA ALA A 433 -3.52 -1.97 12.82
C ALA A 433 -4.91 -2.18 12.18
N THR A 434 -5.60 -3.25 12.58
CA THR A 434 -6.89 -3.67 12.03
C THR A 434 -8.03 -3.21 12.93
N LEU A 435 -9.12 -2.73 12.32
CA LEU A 435 -10.40 -2.50 12.98
C LEU A 435 -11.29 -3.70 12.75
N ARG A 436 -11.77 -4.33 13.82
CA ARG A 436 -12.74 -5.43 13.76
C ARG A 436 -14.10 -4.94 14.19
N LEU A 437 -15.03 -4.92 13.25
CA LEU A 437 -16.44 -4.67 13.50
C LEU A 437 -17.12 -5.96 13.97
N GLN A 438 -17.74 -5.90 15.15
CA GLN A 438 -18.73 -6.87 15.60
C GLN A 438 -20.13 -6.27 15.40
N SER A 439 -20.99 -6.99 14.68
CA SER A 439 -22.35 -6.53 14.37
C SER A 439 -23.37 -7.67 14.41
N ILE A 440 -24.64 -7.32 14.23
CA ILE A 440 -25.76 -8.25 14.10
C ILE A 440 -25.51 -9.17 12.89
N PRO A 441 -25.74 -10.49 12.97
CA PRO A 441 -25.51 -11.40 11.85
C PRO A 441 -26.32 -11.03 10.60
N ASP A 442 -25.74 -11.17 9.41
CA ASP A 442 -26.43 -10.85 8.14
C ASP A 442 -27.74 -11.64 7.95
N THR A 443 -27.83 -12.84 8.54
CA THR A 443 -29.03 -13.69 8.53
C THR A 443 -30.16 -13.16 9.41
N GLN A 444 -29.85 -12.32 10.40
CA GLN A 444 -30.81 -11.65 11.27
C GLN A 444 -31.20 -10.26 10.73
N LEU A 445 -30.50 -9.75 9.71
CA LEU A 445 -30.82 -8.47 9.09
C LEU A 445 -32.01 -8.62 8.11
N PRO A 446 -33.06 -7.78 8.24
CA PRO A 446 -34.17 -7.79 7.30
C PRO A 446 -33.70 -7.43 5.86
N PRO A 447 -34.41 -7.84 4.80
CA PRO A 447 -33.94 -7.69 3.41
C PRO A 447 -33.49 -6.28 3.02
N GLY A 448 -34.14 -5.23 3.51
CA GLY A 448 -33.77 -3.82 3.24
C GLY A 448 -32.53 -3.31 3.98
N PHE A 449 -31.92 -4.14 4.82
CA PHE A 449 -30.81 -3.79 5.71
C PHE A 449 -29.63 -4.77 5.59
N ARG A 450 -29.65 -5.71 4.64
CA ARG A 450 -28.60 -6.75 4.51
C ARG A 450 -27.20 -6.20 4.22
N ASP A 451 -27.09 -5.01 3.63
CA ASP A 451 -25.82 -4.33 3.39
C ASP A 451 -25.35 -3.47 4.59
N MET A 452 -26.12 -3.40 5.68
CA MET A 452 -25.81 -2.56 6.84
C MET A 452 -24.39 -2.78 7.36
N ASN A 453 -24.00 -4.04 7.56
CA ASN A 453 -22.69 -4.38 8.11
C ASN A 453 -21.54 -3.97 7.18
N TYR A 454 -21.69 -4.21 5.88
CA TYR A 454 -20.71 -3.76 4.89
C TYR A 454 -20.62 -2.22 4.84
N GLN A 455 -21.74 -1.52 4.92
CA GLN A 455 -21.75 -0.05 4.97
C GLN A 455 -21.05 0.47 6.23
N LEU A 456 -21.28 -0.14 7.40
CA LEU A 456 -20.53 0.19 8.62
C LEU A 456 -19.02 -0.02 8.44
N ALA A 457 -18.62 -1.13 7.82
CA ALA A 457 -17.21 -1.40 7.52
C ALA A 457 -16.60 -0.38 6.54
N LEU A 458 -17.36 0.12 5.56
CA LEU A 458 -16.91 1.23 4.69
C LEU A 458 -16.62 2.50 5.49
N PHE A 459 -17.44 2.83 6.50
CA PHE A 459 -17.13 3.96 7.40
C PHE A 459 -15.84 3.75 8.19
N LEU A 460 -15.53 2.52 8.61
CA LEU A 460 -14.31 2.22 9.35
C LEU A 460 -13.02 2.40 8.54
N GLN A 461 -13.08 2.35 7.20
CA GLN A 461 -11.92 2.70 6.36
C GLN A 461 -11.42 4.13 6.66
N HIS A 462 -12.33 5.00 7.12
CA HIS A 462 -12.11 6.40 7.48
C HIS A 462 -11.78 6.62 8.96
N TRP A 463 -11.36 5.59 9.70
CA TRP A 463 -10.93 5.78 11.09
C TRP A 463 -9.74 6.75 11.20
N ASP A 464 -9.85 7.71 12.10
CA ASP A 464 -8.80 8.68 12.43
C ASP A 464 -7.95 8.15 13.59
N TRP A 465 -6.95 7.35 13.24
CA TRP A 465 -5.99 6.79 14.21
C TRP A 465 -5.19 7.86 14.95
N ALA A 466 -5.03 9.07 14.38
CA ALA A 466 -4.35 10.15 15.07
C ALA A 466 -5.20 10.71 16.21
N ALA A 467 -6.52 10.85 16.00
CA ALA A 467 -7.45 11.26 17.06
C ALA A 467 -7.65 10.16 18.11
N ASP A 468 -7.69 8.91 17.68
CA ASP A 468 -7.85 7.73 18.55
C ASP A 468 -6.67 7.55 19.52
N ALA A 469 -5.43 7.72 19.04
CA ALA A 469 -4.24 7.65 19.90
C ALA A 469 -4.22 8.71 21.01
N VAL A 470 -4.77 9.91 20.75
CA VAL A 470 -4.88 10.97 21.75
C VAL A 470 -5.90 10.63 22.84
N ALA A 471 -7.01 9.97 22.46
CA ALA A 471 -8.03 9.55 23.41
C ALA A 471 -7.49 8.51 24.41
N ASP A 472 -6.67 7.58 23.94
CA ASP A 472 -6.04 6.55 24.79
C ASP A 472 -4.90 7.08 25.66
N GLY A 473 -4.06 7.97 25.10
CA GLY A 473 -2.92 8.55 25.82
C GLY A 473 -3.31 9.54 26.92
N GLY A 474 -4.55 10.06 26.90
CA GLY A 474 -5.08 10.96 27.92
C GLY A 474 -5.64 10.27 29.18
N ALA A 475 -5.62 8.93 29.22
CA ALA A 475 -6.17 8.13 30.32
C ALA A 475 -5.11 7.48 31.24
N GLN A 476 -3.83 7.89 31.14
CA GLN A 476 -2.74 7.39 31.99
C GLN A 476 -2.43 8.30 33.18
#